data_AF-A0A7Y8WJI9-F1
#
_entry.id   AF-A0A7Y8WJI9-F1
#
_cell.length_a   1.000
_cell.length_b   1.000
_cell.length_c   1.000
_cell.angle_alpha   90.00
_cell.angle_beta   90.00
_cell.angle_gamma   90.00
#
_symmetry.space_group_name_H-M   'P 1'
#
loop_
_entity.id
_entity.type
_entity.pdbx_description
1 polymer ?
#
loop_
_entity_poly.entity_id
_entity_poly.type
_entity_poly.pdbx_seq_one_letter_code
_entity_poly.pdbx_strand_id
1 'polypeptide(L)'
;MIIRSKADVEQFCERFGDLASWDGSKYYIAVQDEVNSGTLTFMQYPDGTLTVHRKYQTFWDIHELPVDSKDIWRYRKVLNRYLKNINN
;
A
#
# COMPACT_ATOMS: atom_id res chain seq x y z
N MET A 1 -0.80 8.95 -10.97
CA MET A 1 0.54 8.36 -10.74
C MET A 1 0.56 6.90 -11.22
N ILE A 2 1.69 6.37 -11.72
CA ILE A 2 1.89 4.93 -11.99
C ILE A 2 3.33 4.55 -11.63
N ILE A 3 3.51 3.50 -10.83
CA ILE A 3 4.81 2.96 -10.42
C ILE A 3 5.41 2.10 -11.54
N ARG A 4 6.50 2.56 -12.17
CA ARG A 4 7.22 1.85 -13.25
C ARG A 4 8.74 1.81 -13.05
N SER A 5 9.27 2.60 -12.13
CA SER A 5 10.69 2.73 -11.82
C SER A 5 10.94 2.80 -10.31
N LYS A 6 12.21 2.77 -9.89
CA LYS A 6 12.61 3.00 -8.49
C LYS A 6 12.23 4.41 -8.01
N ALA A 7 12.41 5.41 -8.87
CA ALA A 7 12.04 6.79 -8.55
C ALA A 7 10.54 6.92 -8.29
N ASP A 8 9.69 6.19 -9.04
CA ASP A 8 8.25 6.21 -8.80
C ASP A 8 7.87 5.54 -7.46
N VAL A 9 8.64 4.54 -7.02
CA VAL A 9 8.45 3.93 -5.70
C VAL A 9 8.78 4.93 -4.59
N GLU A 10 9.91 5.63 -4.72
CA GLU A 10 10.31 6.66 -3.75
C GLU A 10 9.26 7.78 -3.70
N GLN A 11 8.84 8.28 -4.87
CA GLN A 11 7.77 9.28 -4.96
C GLN A 11 6.44 8.78 -4.38
N PHE A 12 6.10 7.51 -4.57
CA PHE A 12 4.89 6.92 -3.97
C PHE A 12 4.97 6.92 -2.44
N CYS A 13 6.12 6.57 -1.86
CA CYS A 13 6.30 6.58 -0.41
C CYS A 13 6.23 7.99 0.17
N GLU A 14 6.86 8.96 -0.50
CA GLU A 14 6.82 10.38 -0.09
C GLU A 14 5.42 10.96 -0.16
N ARG A 15 4.65 10.60 -1.20
CA ARG A 15 3.29 11.09 -1.44
C ARG A 15 2.22 10.16 -0.89
N PHE A 16 2.57 9.20 -0.06
CA PHE A 16 1.62 8.18 0.40
C PHE A 16 0.40 8.82 1.08
N GLY A 17 0.63 9.78 1.97
CA GLY A 17 -0.44 10.53 2.66
C GLY A 17 -1.40 11.23 1.69
N ASP A 18 -0.90 11.83 0.60
CA ASP A 18 -1.74 12.49 -0.42
C ASP A 18 -2.66 11.50 -1.17
N LEU A 19 -2.23 10.24 -1.26
CA LEU A 19 -2.87 9.19 -2.06
C LEU A 19 -3.76 8.27 -1.20
N ALA A 20 -3.70 8.44 0.12
CA ALA A 20 -4.31 7.57 1.11
C ALA A 20 -5.53 8.21 1.78
N SER A 21 -6.33 7.39 2.46
CA SER A 21 -7.37 7.85 3.36
C SER A 21 -6.81 8.03 4.77
N TRP A 22 -7.34 8.98 5.53
CA TRP A 22 -6.98 9.20 6.94
C TRP A 22 -8.03 8.58 7.86
N ASP A 23 -7.63 7.72 8.80
CA ASP A 23 -8.55 7.07 9.75
C ASP A 23 -8.71 7.81 11.09
N GLY A 24 -8.01 8.94 11.27
CA GLY A 24 -7.92 9.66 12.55
C GLY A 24 -6.58 9.51 13.26
N SER A 25 -5.78 8.50 12.89
CA SER A 25 -4.50 8.16 13.52
C SER A 25 -3.37 7.96 12.51
N LYS A 26 -3.66 7.35 11.36
CA LYS A 26 -2.70 7.02 10.31
C LYS A 26 -3.32 7.10 8.92
N TYR A 27 -2.47 7.26 7.92
CA TYR A 27 -2.89 7.15 6.52
C TYR A 27 -2.95 5.69 6.12
N TYR A 28 -3.95 5.30 5.32
CA TYR A 28 -4.10 3.93 4.85
C TYR A 28 -4.61 3.83 3.41
N ILE A 29 -4.18 2.76 2.73
CA ILE A 29 -4.64 2.34 1.41
C ILE A 29 -5.03 0.86 1.52
N ALA A 30 -6.33 0.58 1.44
CA ALA A 30 -6.86 -0.78 1.40
C ALA A 30 -7.17 -1.18 -0.05
N VAL A 31 -6.54 -2.25 -0.53
CA VAL A 31 -6.68 -2.72 -1.91
C VAL A 31 -6.96 -4.22 -1.92
N GLN A 32 -7.87 -4.62 -2.82
CA GLN A 32 -8.12 -6.04 -3.03
C GLN A 32 -6.97 -6.68 -3.80
N ASP A 33 -6.46 -7.77 -3.25
CA ASP A 33 -5.55 -8.66 -3.94
C ASP A 33 -6.32 -9.88 -4.46
N GLU A 34 -6.82 -9.73 -5.70
CA GLU A 34 -7.52 -10.79 -6.41
C GLU A 34 -6.69 -12.07 -6.58
N VAL A 35 -5.35 -11.97 -6.63
CA VAL A 35 -4.47 -13.14 -6.82
C VAL A 35 -4.54 -14.06 -5.61
N ASN A 36 -4.59 -13.49 -4.42
CA ASN A 36 -4.61 -14.23 -3.16
C ASN A 36 -6.00 -14.20 -2.48
N SER A 37 -7.03 -13.72 -3.19
CA SER A 37 -8.41 -13.58 -2.67
C SER A 37 -8.43 -12.94 -1.27
N GLY A 38 -7.86 -11.74 -1.16
CA GLY A 38 -7.85 -11.01 0.11
C GLY A 38 -7.65 -9.51 -0.03
N THR A 39 -7.30 -8.88 1.08
CA THR A 39 -7.08 -7.44 1.18
C THR A 39 -5.68 -7.16 1.67
N LEU A 40 -4.97 -6.31 0.93
CA LEU A 40 -3.72 -5.69 1.37
C LEU A 40 -4.03 -4.29 1.86
N THR A 41 -3.65 -4.01 3.11
CA THR A 41 -3.79 -2.68 3.70
C THR A 41 -2.41 -2.12 3.96
N PHE A 42 -2.04 -1.10 3.19
CA PHE A 42 -0.82 -0.32 3.43
C PHE A 42 -1.15 0.80 4.39
N MET A 43 -0.28 1.07 5.35
CA MET A 43 -0.47 2.10 6.36
C MET A 43 0.79 2.93 6.51
N GLN A 44 0.64 4.22 6.70
CA GLN A 44 1.73 5.13 7.04
C GLN A 44 1.41 5.83 8.35
N TYR A 45 2.26 5.61 9.33
CA TYR A 45 2.20 6.24 10.63
C TYR A 45 2.77 7.67 10.57
N PRO A 46 2.44 8.55 11.54
CA PRO A 46 2.92 9.93 11.57
C PRO A 46 4.44 10.08 11.64
N ASP A 47 5.17 9.05 12.08
CA ASP A 47 6.64 8.98 12.10
C ASP A 47 7.25 8.65 10.73
N GLY A 48 6.41 8.43 9.71
CA GLY A 48 6.82 8.03 8.36
C GLY A 48 6.98 6.52 8.19
N THR A 49 6.78 5.72 9.24
CA THR A 49 6.87 4.26 9.16
C THR A 49 5.74 3.73 8.27
N LEU A 50 6.12 3.01 7.22
CA LEU A 50 5.19 2.34 6.32
C LEU A 50 5.07 0.86 6.71
N THR A 51 3.84 0.38 6.89
CA THR A 51 3.55 -1.03 7.17
C THR A 51 2.54 -1.59 6.17
N VAL A 52 2.49 -2.91 6.07
CA VAL A 52 1.44 -3.64 5.35
C VAL A 52 0.80 -4.66 6.26
N HIS A 53 -0.52 -4.75 6.20
CA HIS A 53 -1.31 -5.80 6.80
C HIS A 53 -2.00 -6.61 5.70
N ARG A 54 -1.93 -7.94 5.80
CA ARG A 54 -2.46 -8.85 4.78
C ARG A 54 -3.53 -9.73 5.38
N LYS A 55 -4.71 -9.67 4.78
CA LYS A 55 -5.87 -10.45 5.19
C LYS A 55 -6.36 -11.28 4.01
N TYR A 56 -5.88 -12.51 3.89
CA TYR A 56 -6.35 -13.46 2.88
C TYR A 56 -7.43 -14.39 3.44
N GLN A 57 -8.21 -15.03 2.58
CA GLN A 57 -9.24 -15.97 3.04
C GLN A 57 -8.65 -17.17 3.80
N THR A 58 -7.48 -17.66 3.38
CA THR A 58 -6.85 -18.88 3.91
C THR A 58 -5.68 -18.59 4.85
N PHE A 59 -5.22 -17.34 4.92
CA PHE A 59 -4.07 -16.93 5.72
C PHE A 59 -4.24 -15.49 6.21
N TRP A 60 -4.12 -15.28 7.52
CA TRP A 60 -4.13 -13.95 8.13
C TRP A 60 -2.77 -13.69 8.72
N ASP A 61 -2.09 -12.67 8.20
CA ASP A 61 -0.93 -12.12 8.91
C ASP A 61 -1.47 -11.43 10.17
N ILE A 62 -1.18 -12.00 11.34
CA ILE A 62 -1.65 -11.48 12.64
C ILE A 62 -0.98 -10.13 12.95
N HIS A 63 0.14 -9.83 12.29
CA HIS A 63 0.96 -8.65 12.54
C HIS A 63 1.07 -7.76 11.31
N GLU A 64 1.17 -6.45 11.56
CA GLU A 64 1.62 -5.50 10.55
C GLU A 64 3.12 -5.73 10.31
N LEU A 65 3.52 -5.77 9.03
CA LEU A 65 4.92 -5.92 8.66
C LEU A 65 5.45 -4.57 8.13
N PRO A 66 6.61 -4.08 8.61
CA PRO A 66 7.24 -2.93 8.00
C PRO A 66 7.57 -3.24 6.54
N VAL A 67 7.39 -2.26 5.66
CA VAL A 67 7.66 -2.42 4.23
C VAL A 67 8.72 -1.45 3.77
N ASP A 68 9.61 -1.94 2.91
CA ASP A 68 10.62 -1.13 2.24
C ASP A 68 10.25 -0.87 0.76
N SER A 69 11.11 -0.14 0.05
CA SER A 69 10.91 0.13 -1.37
C SER A 69 10.83 -1.14 -2.24
N LYS A 70 11.47 -2.25 -1.85
CA LYS A 70 11.41 -3.51 -2.60
C LYS A 70 10.05 -4.17 -2.41
N ASP A 71 9.47 -4.10 -1.22
CA ASP A 71 8.11 -4.57 -0.98
C ASP A 71 7.09 -3.75 -1.77
N ILE A 72 7.20 -2.43 -1.78
CA ILE A 72 6.33 -1.57 -2.60
C ILE A 72 6.46 -1.93 -4.08
N TRP A 73 7.68 -2.15 -4.58
CA TRP A 73 7.90 -2.62 -5.94
C TRP A 73 7.25 -3.98 -6.22
N ARG A 74 7.27 -4.91 -5.26
CA ARG A 74 6.61 -6.21 -5.36
C ARG A 74 5.10 -6.05 -5.50
N TYR A 75 4.49 -5.14 -4.72
CA TYR A 75 3.04 -4.87 -4.75
C TYR A 75 2.61 -3.88 -5.83
N ARG A 76 3.53 -3.33 -6.62
CA ARG A 76 3.26 -2.27 -7.61
C ARG A 76 2.10 -2.56 -8.55
N LYS A 77 1.83 -3.83 -8.90
CA LYS A 77 0.70 -4.18 -9.77
C LYS A 77 -0.65 -3.87 -9.11
N VAL A 78 -0.79 -4.22 -7.83
CA VAL A 78 -2.01 -3.96 -7.05
C VAL A 78 -2.13 -2.46 -6.76
N LEU A 79 -1.04 -1.84 -6.32
CA LEU A 79 -0.99 -0.38 -6.09
C LEU A 79 -1.32 0.40 -7.37
N ASN A 80 -0.77 0.02 -8.52
CA ASN A 80 -1.08 0.68 -9.79
C ASN A 80 -2.55 0.56 -10.22
N ARG A 81 -3.26 -0.50 -9.81
CA ARG A 81 -4.71 -0.59 -10.05
C ARG A 81 -5.44 0.45 -9.22
N TYR A 82 -5.11 0.55 -7.94
CA TYR A 82 -5.66 1.57 -7.05
C TYR A 82 -5.34 3.00 -7.54
N LEU A 83 -4.08 3.28 -7.85
CA LEU A 83 -3.63 4.59 -8.32
C LEU A 83 -4.31 5.03 -9.62
N LYS A 84 -4.70 4.08 -10.48
CA LYS A 84 -5.49 4.39 -11.69
C LYS A 84 -6.93 4.77 -11.35
N ASN A 85 -7.53 4.15 -10.33
CA ASN A 85 -8.91 4.41 -9.95
C ASN A 85 -9.10 5.76 -9.24
N ILE A 86 -8.13 6.21 -8.44
CA ILE A 86 -8.22 7.50 -7.73
C ILE A 86 -7.92 8.72 -8.61
N ASN A 87 -7.39 8.51 -9.83
CA ASN A 87 -7.11 9.59 -10.79
C ASN A 87 -8.21 9.71 -11.87
N ASN A 88 -9.30 8.94 -11.75
CA ASN A 88 -10.52 9.06 -12.56
C ASN A 88 -11.63 9.70 -11.72
#